data_AF-X1B7T4-F1
#
_entry.id   AF-X1B7T4-F1
#
_cell.length_a   1.000
_cell.length_b   1.000
_cell.length_c   1.000
_cell.angle_alpha   90.00
_cell.angle_beta   90.00
_cell.angle_gamma   90.00
#
_symmetry.space_group_name_H-M   'P 1'
#
loop_
_entity.id
_entity.type
_entity.pdbx_description
1 polymer ?
#
loop_
_entity_poly.entity_id
_entity_poly.type
_entity_poly.pdbx_seq_one_letter_code
_entity_poly.pdbx_strand_id
1 'polypeptide(L)'
;MKYYSYFPGCSSSEGTAVAYGISARAISSVLDMELIELEDWNCCGSTPYSSTDELQSVCIAARNLALAEKTGLDLVTPCSACYTTLNRAISQLKQYPDLRGKVDEVLAGVGLEYKGEIRVRHLFEVIYNDIGLEFIESKVMNPLRGLRIAPYYGCQLVRPEPGFDNLHNPQSLDRLITSLGAELVPFPLKDRCCGSSLVLSEMDLALGLIHLLLESAASNGAQCII
;
A
#
# COMPACT_ATOMS: atom_id res chain seq x y z
N MET A 1 4.97 -9.61 20.05
CA MET A 1 4.80 -10.04 18.65
C MET A 1 3.39 -9.78 18.16
N LYS A 2 3.26 -9.01 17.09
CA LYS A 2 1.97 -8.74 16.40
C LYS A 2 1.87 -9.60 15.15
N TYR A 3 0.67 -10.10 14.85
CA TYR A 3 0.44 -11.02 13.73
C TYR A 3 -0.51 -10.37 12.73
N TYR A 4 -0.17 -10.46 11.44
CA TYR A 4 -0.99 -9.93 10.36
C TYR A 4 -1.10 -10.95 9.23
N SER A 5 -2.27 -10.99 8.59
CA SER A 5 -2.39 -11.63 7.30
C SER A 5 -1.71 -10.74 6.26
N TYR A 6 -0.89 -11.30 5.37
CA TYR A 6 -0.04 -10.55 4.47
C TYR A 6 -0.39 -10.82 3.00
N PHE A 7 -0.68 -9.75 2.27
CA PHE A 7 -0.88 -9.76 0.83
C PHE A 7 0.27 -9.00 0.15
N PRO A 8 1.29 -9.70 -0.38
CA PRO A 8 2.43 -9.05 -1.00
C PRO A 8 2.04 -8.29 -2.28
N GLY A 9 1.02 -8.76 -2.99
CA GLY A 9 0.70 -8.29 -4.34
C GLY A 9 1.75 -8.73 -5.36
N CYS A 10 1.41 -8.58 -6.64
CA CYS A 10 2.18 -9.17 -7.75
C CYS A 10 3.61 -8.61 -7.89
N SER A 11 3.80 -7.30 -7.75
CA SER A 11 5.13 -6.69 -7.96
C SER A 11 6.12 -7.05 -6.86
N SER A 12 5.67 -7.10 -5.60
CA SER A 12 6.56 -7.27 -4.44
C SER A 12 6.85 -8.74 -4.09
N SER A 13 6.04 -9.68 -4.59
CA SER A 13 6.29 -11.11 -4.45
C SER A 13 7.40 -11.58 -5.39
N GLU A 14 7.08 -11.85 -6.66
CA GLU A 14 7.98 -12.40 -7.68
C GLU A 14 8.08 -11.50 -8.93
N GLY A 15 7.45 -10.32 -8.88
CA GLY A 15 7.41 -9.38 -9.99
C GLY A 15 8.62 -8.44 -10.07
N THR A 16 8.37 -7.19 -10.47
CA THR A 16 9.43 -6.21 -10.76
C THR A 16 9.99 -5.50 -9.52
N ALA A 17 9.42 -5.74 -8.34
CA ALA A 17 9.75 -5.06 -7.09
C ALA A 17 10.06 -6.04 -5.95
N VAL A 18 10.65 -7.21 -6.24
CA VAL A 18 10.98 -8.27 -5.25
C VAL A 18 11.77 -7.73 -4.06
N ALA A 19 12.61 -6.71 -4.27
CA ALA A 19 13.37 -6.06 -3.20
C ALA A 19 12.46 -5.51 -2.06
N TYR A 20 11.23 -5.08 -2.37
CA TYR A 20 10.25 -4.65 -1.37
C TYR A 20 9.74 -5.82 -0.53
N GLY A 21 9.48 -6.99 -1.13
CA GLY A 21 9.06 -8.19 -0.39
C GLY A 21 10.18 -8.74 0.51
N ILE A 22 11.42 -8.72 0.01
CA ILE A 22 12.61 -9.10 0.79
C ILE A 22 12.79 -8.17 1.99
N SER A 23 12.75 -6.85 1.77
CA SER A 23 12.94 -5.87 2.85
C SER A 23 11.80 -5.92 3.87
N ALA A 24 10.55 -6.05 3.43
CA ALA A 24 9.38 -6.19 4.33
C ALA A 24 9.50 -7.40 5.26
N ARG A 25 9.90 -8.57 4.73
CA ARG A 25 10.13 -9.78 5.54
C ARG A 25 11.33 -9.62 6.48
N ALA A 26 12.41 -8.99 6.02
CA ALA A 26 13.59 -8.78 6.85
C ALA A 26 13.29 -7.90 8.07
N ILE A 27 12.54 -6.80 7.88
CA ILE A 27 12.21 -5.89 8.98
C ILE A 27 11.12 -6.42 9.91
N SER A 28 10.25 -7.32 9.47
CA SER A 28 9.10 -7.76 10.30
C SER A 28 9.57 -8.38 11.61
N SER A 29 10.55 -9.29 11.57
CA SER A 29 11.14 -9.91 12.76
C SER A 29 11.79 -8.91 13.71
N VAL A 30 12.51 -7.91 13.17
CA VAL A 30 13.16 -6.85 13.95
C VAL A 30 12.13 -5.96 14.66
N LEU A 31 10.99 -5.74 14.01
CA LEU A 31 9.88 -4.93 14.50
C LEU A 31 8.87 -5.72 15.34
N ASP A 32 9.20 -6.95 15.77
CA ASP A 32 8.32 -7.83 16.56
C ASP A 32 6.94 -8.04 15.88
N MET A 33 6.98 -8.23 14.55
CA MET A 33 5.84 -8.46 13.68
C MET A 33 6.01 -9.73 12.83
N GLU A 34 4.93 -10.48 12.67
CA GLU A 34 4.84 -11.62 11.76
C GLU A 34 3.84 -11.34 10.63
N LEU A 35 4.32 -11.54 9.40
CA LEU A 35 3.56 -11.37 8.16
C LEU A 35 3.24 -12.75 7.59
N ILE A 36 2.03 -13.24 7.83
CA ILE A 36 1.57 -14.56 7.40
C ILE A 36 0.99 -14.40 6.00
N GLU A 37 1.75 -14.82 4.98
CA GLU A 37 1.31 -14.68 3.59
C GLU A 37 0.01 -15.45 3.34
N LEU A 38 -0.94 -14.80 2.67
CA LEU A 38 -2.20 -15.43 2.25
C LEU A 38 -1.90 -16.62 1.34
N GLU A 39 -2.53 -17.77 1.60
CA GLU A 39 -2.47 -18.86 0.65
C GLU A 39 -3.43 -18.59 -0.52
N ASP A 40 -3.00 -18.93 -1.73
CA ASP A 40 -3.83 -18.88 -2.94
C ASP A 40 -4.42 -17.48 -3.25
N TRP A 41 -3.68 -16.42 -2.94
CA TRP A 41 -4.08 -15.05 -3.32
C TRP A 41 -3.98 -14.83 -4.84
N ASN A 42 -4.81 -13.94 -5.38
CA ASN A 42 -4.73 -13.48 -6.77
C ASN A 42 -4.37 -11.99 -6.87
N CYS A 43 -3.99 -11.52 -8.07
CA CYS A 43 -3.78 -10.09 -8.29
C CYS A 43 -5.02 -9.28 -7.90
N CYS A 44 -4.85 -8.13 -7.25
CA CYS A 44 -5.96 -7.27 -6.83
C CYS A 44 -6.70 -6.59 -7.99
N GLY A 45 -6.18 -6.69 -9.22
CA GLY A 45 -6.70 -6.03 -10.42
C GLY A 45 -6.05 -4.68 -10.73
N SER A 46 -5.45 -4.03 -9.71
CA SER A 46 -4.90 -2.67 -9.83
C SER A 46 -5.93 -1.68 -10.45
N THR A 47 -5.48 -0.50 -10.86
CA THR A 47 -6.31 0.53 -11.50
C THR A 47 -6.93 0.09 -12.85
N PRO A 48 -6.22 -0.65 -13.74
CA PRO A 48 -6.73 -0.94 -15.08
C PRO A 48 -8.04 -1.75 -15.08
N TYR A 49 -8.19 -2.73 -14.19
CA TYR A 49 -9.33 -3.65 -14.29
C TYR A 49 -10.68 -2.98 -13.98
N SER A 50 -10.67 -1.99 -13.07
CA SER A 50 -11.87 -1.19 -12.81
C SER A 50 -12.29 -0.28 -13.96
N SER A 51 -11.41 -0.04 -14.94
CA SER A 51 -11.78 0.72 -16.15
C SER A 51 -12.42 -0.15 -17.23
N THR A 52 -12.30 -1.48 -17.11
CA THR A 52 -12.80 -2.43 -18.12
C THR A 52 -14.08 -3.12 -17.67
N ASP A 53 -14.14 -3.61 -16.42
CA ASP A 53 -15.31 -4.30 -15.88
C ASP A 53 -15.38 -4.12 -14.36
N GLU A 54 -16.40 -3.40 -13.90
CA GLU A 54 -16.57 -3.08 -12.47
C GLU A 54 -16.84 -4.33 -11.63
N LEU A 55 -17.72 -5.24 -12.08
CA LEU A 55 -18.06 -6.44 -11.33
C LEU A 55 -16.85 -7.34 -11.16
N GLN A 56 -16.12 -7.60 -12.26
CA GLN A 56 -14.93 -8.44 -12.19
C GLN A 56 -13.84 -7.81 -11.31
N SER A 57 -13.65 -6.49 -11.39
CA SER A 57 -12.71 -5.77 -10.52
C SER A 57 -13.02 -5.93 -9.05
N VAL A 58 -14.30 -5.96 -8.68
CA VAL A 58 -14.72 -6.16 -7.28
C VAL A 58 -14.59 -7.62 -6.89
N CYS A 59 -14.99 -8.56 -7.75
CA CYS A 59 -14.90 -10.00 -7.47
C CYS A 59 -13.47 -10.46 -7.15
N ILE A 60 -12.47 -10.06 -7.95
CA ILE A 60 -11.08 -10.47 -7.72
C ILE A 60 -10.49 -9.88 -6.44
N ALA A 61 -10.90 -8.67 -6.06
CA ALA A 61 -10.51 -8.06 -4.80
C ALA A 61 -11.22 -8.74 -3.62
N ALA A 62 -12.53 -8.98 -3.74
CA ALA A 62 -13.36 -9.64 -2.74
C ALA A 62 -12.90 -11.07 -2.45
N ARG A 63 -12.37 -11.79 -3.45
CA ARG A 63 -11.76 -13.11 -3.25
C ARG A 63 -10.61 -13.07 -2.24
N ASN A 64 -9.69 -12.11 -2.38
CA ASN A 64 -8.60 -11.95 -1.42
C ASN A 64 -9.11 -11.50 -0.04
N LEU A 65 -10.15 -10.67 0.01
CA LEU A 65 -10.80 -10.27 1.28
C LEU A 65 -11.43 -11.46 2.00
N ALA A 66 -12.14 -12.33 1.26
CA ALA A 66 -12.73 -13.57 1.79
C ALA A 66 -11.66 -14.53 2.33
N LEU A 67 -10.55 -14.69 1.62
CA LEU A 67 -9.41 -15.50 2.08
C LEU A 67 -8.81 -14.94 3.37
N ALA A 68 -8.60 -13.62 3.42
CA ALA A 68 -8.04 -12.97 4.58
C ALA A 68 -8.97 -13.00 5.80
N GLU A 69 -10.28 -12.87 5.60
CA GLU A 69 -11.25 -12.90 6.71
C GLU A 69 -11.25 -14.24 7.45
N LYS A 70 -10.96 -15.35 6.76
CA LYS A 70 -10.79 -16.68 7.39
C LYS A 70 -9.64 -16.74 8.40
N THR A 71 -8.66 -15.85 8.28
CA THR A 71 -7.50 -15.81 9.19
C THR A 71 -7.85 -15.17 10.54
N GLY A 72 -8.91 -14.34 10.59
CA GLY A 72 -9.24 -13.53 11.77
C GLY A 72 -8.23 -12.42 12.08
N LEU A 73 -7.29 -12.13 11.17
CA LEU A 73 -6.27 -11.09 11.30
C LEU A 73 -6.57 -9.92 10.36
N ASP A 74 -6.03 -8.74 10.68
CA ASP A 74 -6.01 -7.62 9.73
C ASP A 74 -5.19 -8.01 8.48
N LEU A 75 -5.67 -7.60 7.30
CA LEU A 75 -4.97 -7.80 6.03
C LEU A 75 -4.02 -6.64 5.78
N VAL A 76 -2.73 -6.94 5.61
CA VAL A 76 -1.66 -5.96 5.40
C VAL A 76 -1.03 -6.14 4.03
N THR A 77 -0.82 -5.03 3.31
CA THR A 77 -0.14 -5.04 2.02
C THR A 77 0.89 -3.90 1.91
N PRO A 78 2.06 -4.12 1.27
CA PRO A 78 3.05 -3.07 1.08
C PRO A 78 2.78 -2.20 -0.15
N CYS A 79 1.74 -2.52 -0.93
CA CYS A 79 1.45 -1.87 -2.20
C CYS A 79 0.27 -0.90 -2.07
N SER A 80 0.50 0.39 -2.30
CA SER A 80 -0.55 1.43 -2.24
C SER A 80 -1.71 1.18 -3.19
N ALA A 81 -1.45 0.58 -4.37
CA ALA A 81 -2.50 0.22 -5.32
C ALA A 81 -3.36 -0.94 -4.80
N CYS A 82 -2.74 -1.98 -4.23
CA CYS A 82 -3.45 -3.08 -3.60
C CYS A 82 -4.30 -2.57 -2.42
N TYR A 83 -3.71 -1.75 -1.56
CA TYR A 83 -4.37 -1.12 -0.43
C TYR A 83 -5.61 -0.31 -0.84
N THR A 84 -5.47 0.52 -1.89
CA THR A 84 -6.59 1.32 -2.41
C THR A 84 -7.67 0.46 -3.04
N THR A 85 -7.30 -0.52 -3.88
CA THR A 85 -8.28 -1.37 -4.58
C THR A 85 -9.09 -2.24 -3.63
N LEU A 86 -8.44 -2.83 -2.62
CA LEU A 86 -9.10 -3.65 -1.62
C LEU A 86 -10.06 -2.79 -0.76
N ASN A 87 -9.62 -1.64 -0.26
CA ASN A 87 -10.51 -0.74 0.50
C ASN A 87 -11.66 -0.19 -0.34
N ARG A 88 -11.43 0.10 -1.62
CA ARG A 88 -12.49 0.49 -2.56
C ARG A 88 -13.52 -0.63 -2.71
N ALA A 89 -13.10 -1.88 -2.86
CA ALA A 89 -14.01 -3.02 -2.92
C ALA A 89 -14.83 -3.16 -1.63
N ILE A 90 -14.22 -3.00 -0.45
CA ILE A 90 -14.94 -2.98 0.83
C ILE A 90 -16.02 -1.89 0.82
N SER A 91 -15.66 -0.68 0.39
CA SER A 91 -16.58 0.46 0.33
C SER A 91 -17.74 0.20 -0.65
N GLN A 92 -17.46 -0.28 -1.86
CA GLN A 92 -18.47 -0.61 -2.87
C GLN A 92 -19.42 -1.71 -2.39
N LEU A 93 -18.91 -2.77 -1.77
CA LEU A 93 -19.72 -3.87 -1.24
C LEU A 93 -20.60 -3.46 -0.04
N LYS A 94 -20.23 -2.38 0.67
CA LYS A 94 -21.07 -1.79 1.72
C LYS A 94 -22.12 -0.84 1.16
N GLN A 95 -21.78 -0.06 0.13
CA GLN A 95 -22.64 0.97 -0.43
C GLN A 95 -23.67 0.44 -1.44
N TYR A 96 -23.36 -0.65 -2.16
CA TYR A 96 -24.15 -1.14 -3.27
C TYR A 96 -24.59 -2.60 -3.04
N PRO A 97 -25.77 -2.83 -2.42
CA PRO A 97 -26.29 -4.18 -2.15
C PRO A 97 -26.45 -5.07 -3.39
N ASP A 98 -26.85 -4.49 -4.53
CA ASP A 98 -27.00 -5.23 -5.79
C ASP A 98 -25.67 -5.77 -6.31
N LEU A 99 -24.60 -4.97 -6.17
CA LEU A 99 -23.24 -5.41 -6.49
C LEU A 99 -22.78 -6.48 -5.50
N ARG A 100 -23.07 -6.31 -4.21
CA ARG A 100 -22.76 -7.30 -3.17
C ARG A 100 -23.38 -8.65 -3.48
N GLY A 101 -24.68 -8.69 -3.83
CA GLY A 101 -25.35 -9.95 -4.17
C GLY A 101 -24.69 -10.70 -5.33
N LYS A 102 -24.28 -9.99 -6.40
CA LYS A 102 -23.55 -10.60 -7.52
C LYS A 102 -22.18 -11.13 -7.11
N VAL A 103 -21.46 -10.39 -6.27
CA VAL A 103 -20.15 -10.80 -5.78
C VAL A 103 -20.26 -12.02 -4.87
N ASP A 104 -21.27 -12.06 -4.01
CA ASP A 104 -21.53 -13.21 -3.12
C ASP A 104 -21.86 -14.47 -3.94
N GLU A 105 -22.62 -14.36 -5.04
CA GLU A 105 -22.88 -15.47 -5.96
C GLU A 105 -21.59 -16.02 -6.59
N VAL A 106 -20.70 -15.13 -7.05
CA VAL A 106 -19.40 -15.52 -7.62
C VAL A 106 -18.50 -16.18 -6.57
N LEU A 107 -18.43 -15.62 -5.36
CA LEU A 107 -17.63 -16.18 -4.26
C LEU A 107 -18.16 -17.56 -3.84
N ALA A 108 -19.47 -17.74 -3.75
CA ALA A 108 -20.09 -19.02 -3.43
C ALA A 108 -19.74 -20.09 -4.48
N GLY A 109 -19.66 -19.72 -5.76
CA GLY A 109 -19.24 -20.61 -6.85
C GLY A 109 -17.82 -21.18 -6.70
N VAL A 110 -16.98 -20.54 -5.90
CA VAL A 110 -15.61 -21.00 -5.57
C VAL A 110 -15.44 -21.40 -4.10
N GLY A 111 -16.55 -21.59 -3.37
CA GLY A 111 -16.51 -22.02 -1.97
C GLY A 111 -15.97 -20.96 -1.00
N LEU A 112 -16.11 -19.69 -1.34
CA LEU A 112 -15.73 -18.55 -0.50
C LEU A 112 -16.97 -17.78 -0.05
N GLU A 113 -16.83 -17.14 1.10
CA GLU A 113 -17.82 -16.22 1.66
C GLU A 113 -17.05 -15.02 2.20
N TYR A 114 -17.57 -13.82 1.98
CA TYR A 114 -17.06 -12.59 2.55
C TYR A 114 -18.16 -11.95 3.40
N LYS A 115 -17.88 -11.63 4.66
CA LYS A 115 -18.84 -11.06 5.61
C LYS A 115 -18.68 -9.55 5.72
N GLY A 116 -17.46 -9.03 5.61
CA GLY A 116 -17.20 -7.59 5.67
C GLY A 116 -16.59 -7.13 6.99
N GLU A 117 -15.98 -8.04 7.75
CA GLU A 117 -15.49 -7.85 9.11
C GLU A 117 -13.98 -7.55 9.17
N ILE A 118 -13.26 -7.77 8.06
CA ILE A 118 -11.82 -7.52 8.00
C ILE A 118 -11.45 -6.05 7.78
N ARG A 119 -10.33 -5.64 8.37
CA ARG A 119 -9.67 -4.36 8.06
C ARG A 119 -8.49 -4.60 7.12
N VAL A 120 -8.40 -3.76 6.09
CA VAL A 120 -7.26 -3.74 5.17
C VAL A 120 -6.42 -2.53 5.49
N ARG A 121 -5.12 -2.75 5.72
CA ARG A 121 -4.16 -1.73 6.18
C ARG A 121 -2.92 -1.73 5.30
N HIS A 122 -2.30 -0.58 5.17
CA HIS A 122 -1.02 -0.50 4.47
C HIS A 122 0.12 -0.94 5.41
N LEU A 123 1.16 -1.61 4.90
CA LEU A 123 2.29 -2.06 5.73
C LEU A 123 2.95 -0.87 6.45
N PHE A 124 3.12 0.25 5.76
CA PHE A 124 3.65 1.47 6.36
C PHE A 124 2.73 2.03 7.46
N GLU A 125 1.41 1.96 7.31
CA GLU A 125 0.48 2.37 8.36
C GLU A 125 0.66 1.50 9.62
N VAL A 126 0.79 0.17 9.46
CA VAL A 126 1.03 -0.74 10.58
C VAL A 126 2.36 -0.41 11.26
N ILE A 127 3.43 -0.21 10.49
CA ILE A 127 4.73 0.20 11.03
C ILE A 127 4.60 1.52 11.81
N TYR A 128 3.90 2.51 11.26
CA TYR A 128 3.80 3.83 11.87
C TYR A 128 2.89 3.85 13.12
N ASN A 129 1.68 3.27 13.03
CA ASN A 129 0.66 3.35 14.08
C ASN A 129 0.74 2.24 15.12
N ASP A 130 1.03 1.01 14.70
CA ASP A 130 1.02 -0.14 15.60
C ASP A 130 2.39 -0.32 16.24
N ILE A 131 3.47 -0.25 15.47
CA ILE A 131 4.83 -0.43 16.01
C ILE A 131 5.29 0.86 16.70
N GLY A 132 5.11 2.01 16.04
CA GLY A 132 5.41 3.32 16.60
C GLY A 132 6.87 3.73 16.44
N LEU A 133 7.08 5.04 16.27
CA LEU A 133 8.40 5.61 15.96
C LEU A 133 9.44 5.37 17.06
N GLU A 134 9.06 5.47 18.33
CA GLU A 134 9.99 5.27 19.46
C GLU A 134 10.59 3.84 19.46
N PHE A 135 9.76 2.83 19.19
CA PHE A 135 10.24 1.46 19.09
C PHE A 135 11.12 1.27 17.87
N ILE A 136 10.74 1.82 16.72
CA ILE A 136 11.56 1.77 15.50
C ILE A 136 12.93 2.41 15.74
N GLU A 137 12.97 3.60 16.33
CA GLU A 137 14.21 4.32 16.65
C GLU A 137 15.12 3.47 17.57
N SER A 138 14.54 2.77 18.56
CA SER A 138 15.29 1.86 19.44
C SER A 138 15.94 0.67 18.73
N LYS A 139 15.48 0.33 17.52
CA LYS A 139 16.02 -0.78 16.69
C LYS A 139 17.00 -0.30 15.63
N VAL A 140 17.22 1.00 15.48
CA VAL A 140 18.12 1.55 14.47
C VAL A 140 19.57 1.24 14.85
N MET A 141 20.20 0.36 14.07
CA MET A 141 21.62 0.01 14.23
C MET A 141 22.55 0.95 13.46
N ASN A 142 22.15 1.35 12.26
CA ASN A 142 22.91 2.25 11.39
C ASN A 142 22.01 3.43 10.99
N PRO A 143 22.07 4.54 11.75
CA PRO A 143 21.30 5.74 11.42
C PRO A 143 21.65 6.27 10.03
N LEU A 144 20.65 6.78 9.31
CA LEU A 144 20.79 7.32 7.95
C LEU A 144 21.40 8.75 7.92
N ARG A 145 22.31 9.04 8.86
CA ARG A 145 22.91 10.37 9.04
C ARG A 145 23.62 10.82 7.78
N GLY A 146 23.37 12.07 7.39
CA GLY A 146 23.94 12.68 6.18
C GLY A 146 23.25 12.28 4.88
N LEU A 147 22.17 11.48 4.94
CA LEU A 147 21.32 11.19 3.78
C LEU A 147 20.14 12.17 3.75
N ARG A 148 20.00 12.90 2.64
CA ARG A 148 18.91 13.85 2.38
C ARG A 148 17.82 13.19 1.54
N ILE A 149 16.60 13.08 2.06
CA ILE A 149 15.53 12.27 1.48
C ILE A 149 14.28 13.12 1.20
N ALA A 150 13.73 12.99 -0.02
CA ALA A 150 12.41 13.53 -0.36
C ALA A 150 11.30 12.51 -0.03
N PRO A 151 10.31 12.83 0.81
CA PRO A 151 9.21 11.93 1.17
C PRO A 151 8.13 11.92 0.08
N TYR A 152 7.94 10.81 -0.64
CA TYR A 152 6.92 10.65 -1.67
C TYR A 152 5.88 9.59 -1.28
N TYR A 153 4.76 10.07 -0.74
CA TYR A 153 3.59 9.25 -0.41
C TYR A 153 2.88 8.74 -1.66
N GLY A 154 3.00 9.51 -2.74
CA GLY A 154 2.22 9.34 -3.95
C GLY A 154 0.73 9.56 -3.70
N CYS A 155 -0.04 9.31 -4.75
CA CYS A 155 -1.47 9.61 -4.73
C CYS A 155 -2.30 8.59 -3.94
N GLN A 156 -1.84 7.37 -3.68
CA GLN A 156 -2.70 6.28 -3.21
C GLN A 156 -2.58 5.97 -1.72
N LEU A 157 -1.43 6.23 -1.09
CA LEU A 157 -1.14 5.77 0.26
C LEU A 157 -2.11 6.34 1.31
N VAL A 158 -2.47 7.62 1.19
CA VAL A 158 -3.26 8.37 2.19
C VAL A 158 -4.70 8.65 1.75
N ARG A 159 -5.18 8.00 0.67
CA ARG A 159 -6.50 8.27 0.08
C ARG A 159 -7.66 7.39 0.54
N PRO A 160 -7.48 6.10 0.88
CA PRO A 160 -8.59 5.30 1.40
C PRO A 160 -9.15 5.91 2.68
N GLU A 161 -10.48 6.02 2.77
CA GLU A 161 -11.18 6.61 3.91
C GLU A 161 -11.85 5.51 4.77
N PRO A 162 -11.74 5.57 6.12
CA PRO A 162 -10.99 6.56 6.89
C PRO A 162 -9.46 6.40 6.70
N GLY A 163 -8.76 7.50 6.41
CA GLY A 163 -7.31 7.51 6.20
C GLY A 163 -6.52 7.48 7.51
N PHE A 164 -5.27 7.03 7.46
CA PHE A 164 -4.37 7.01 8.62
C PHE A 164 -3.50 8.28 8.76
N ASP A 165 -3.50 9.14 7.75
CA ASP A 165 -2.74 10.40 7.70
C ASP A 165 -3.56 11.45 6.92
N ASN A 166 -3.10 12.70 6.89
CA ASN A 166 -3.78 13.79 6.20
C ASN A 166 -3.68 13.63 4.67
N LEU A 167 -4.81 13.73 3.97
CA LEU A 167 -4.90 13.58 2.52
C LEU A 167 -4.08 14.59 1.70
N HIS A 168 -3.92 15.82 2.21
CA HIS A 168 -3.34 16.95 1.47
C HIS A 168 -2.01 17.44 2.04
N ASN A 169 -1.67 17.02 3.26
CA ASN A 169 -0.41 17.32 3.88
C ASN A 169 0.02 16.18 4.82
N PRO A 170 0.29 14.99 4.27
CA PRO A 170 0.69 13.84 5.09
C PRO A 170 2.06 14.09 5.73
N GLN A 171 2.27 13.56 6.93
CA GLN A 171 3.49 13.81 7.74
C GLN A 171 4.08 12.52 8.33
N SER A 172 3.42 11.38 8.18
CA SER A 172 3.87 10.11 8.77
C SER A 172 5.22 9.64 8.21
N LEU A 173 5.43 9.70 6.89
CA LEU A 173 6.70 9.32 6.26
C LEU A 173 7.81 10.30 6.61
N ASP A 174 7.49 11.60 6.70
CA ASP A 174 8.40 12.67 7.10
C ASP A 174 8.99 12.38 8.49
N ARG A 175 8.12 12.00 9.43
CA ARG A 175 8.50 11.62 10.80
C ARG A 175 9.27 10.30 10.84
N LEU A 176 8.88 9.31 10.04
CA LEU A 176 9.63 8.06 9.94
C LEU A 176 11.06 8.32 9.46
N ILE A 177 11.24 9.05 8.35
CA ILE A 177 12.55 9.41 7.79
C ILE A 177 13.42 10.09 8.86
N THR A 178 12.85 11.05 9.58
CA THR A 178 13.55 11.78 10.65
C THR A 178 13.94 10.84 11.80
N SER A 179 13.07 9.93 12.23
CA SER A 179 13.35 8.95 13.29
C SER A 179 14.47 7.96 12.92
N LEU A 180 14.69 7.73 11.63
CA LEU A 180 15.80 6.91 11.13
C LEU A 180 17.14 7.68 11.05
N GLY A 181 17.14 8.97 11.41
CA GLY A 181 18.31 9.84 11.44
C GLY A 181 18.67 10.49 10.11
N ALA A 182 17.81 10.41 9.11
CA ALA A 182 17.98 11.09 7.82
C ALA A 182 17.53 12.56 7.88
N GLU A 183 18.06 13.35 6.95
CA GLU A 183 17.65 14.74 6.75
C GLU A 183 16.45 14.79 5.80
N LEU A 184 15.34 15.36 6.26
CA LEU A 184 14.15 15.53 5.45
C LEU A 184 14.33 16.70 4.47
N VAL A 185 14.11 16.45 3.19
CA VAL A 185 14.10 17.49 2.15
C VAL A 185 12.67 17.99 1.92
N PRO A 186 12.43 19.31 1.92
CA PRO A 186 11.14 19.86 1.52
C PRO A 186 10.76 19.41 0.11
N PHE A 187 9.66 18.66 0.00
CA PHE A 187 9.20 18.12 -1.26
C PHE A 187 7.75 18.51 -1.53
N PRO A 188 7.49 19.54 -2.35
CA PRO A 188 6.14 20.08 -2.57
C PRO A 188 5.23 19.14 -3.38
N LEU A 189 5.79 18.11 -4.01
CA LEU A 189 5.04 17.16 -4.84
C LEU A 189 4.80 15.80 -4.13
N LYS A 190 4.93 15.75 -2.80
CA LYS A 190 4.88 14.52 -2.00
C LYS A 190 3.63 13.65 -2.15
N ASP A 191 2.49 14.24 -2.48
CA ASP A 191 1.19 13.58 -2.65
C ASP A 191 0.71 13.54 -4.12
N ARG A 192 1.57 13.97 -5.05
CA ARG A 192 1.22 14.06 -6.47
C ARG A 192 1.28 12.70 -7.15
N CYS A 193 0.60 12.60 -8.29
CA CYS A 193 0.55 11.37 -9.06
C CYS A 193 1.82 11.20 -9.90
N CYS A 194 2.45 10.03 -9.84
CA CYS A 194 3.56 9.66 -10.74
C CYS A 194 3.10 9.21 -12.13
N GLY A 195 1.80 9.10 -12.39
CA GLY A 195 1.29 8.65 -13.69
C GLY A 195 1.46 7.15 -13.94
N SER A 196 1.73 6.33 -12.92
CA SER A 196 1.98 4.88 -13.08
C SER A 196 0.88 4.14 -13.84
N SER A 197 -0.39 4.51 -13.66
CA SER A 197 -1.52 3.91 -14.38
C SER A 197 -1.54 4.22 -15.88
N LEU A 198 -0.77 5.21 -16.33
CA LEU A 198 -0.71 5.69 -17.71
C LEU A 198 0.55 5.22 -18.44
N VAL A 199 1.48 4.54 -17.77
CA VAL A 199 2.78 4.14 -18.36
C VAL A 199 2.61 3.31 -19.64
N LEU A 200 1.53 2.53 -19.76
CA LEU A 200 1.26 1.73 -20.95
C LEU A 200 0.50 2.49 -22.05
N SER A 201 -0.45 3.35 -21.69
CA SER A 201 -1.33 4.03 -22.65
C SER A 201 -0.78 5.38 -23.13
N GLU A 202 -0.12 6.12 -22.25
CA GLU A 202 0.34 7.49 -22.43
C GLU A 202 1.75 7.65 -21.83
N MET A 203 2.71 6.87 -22.34
CA MET A 203 4.05 6.75 -21.78
C MET A 203 4.76 8.11 -21.64
N ASP A 204 4.69 8.96 -22.66
CA ASP A 204 5.36 10.28 -22.64
C ASP A 204 4.80 11.19 -21.54
N LEU A 205 3.48 11.15 -21.32
CA LEU A 205 2.85 11.88 -20.23
C LEU A 205 3.29 11.32 -18.87
N ALA A 206 3.31 10.00 -18.70
CA ALA A 206 3.76 9.37 -17.47
C ALA A 206 5.23 9.71 -17.16
N LEU A 207 6.11 9.64 -18.16
CA LEU A 207 7.52 10.02 -18.03
C LEU A 207 7.69 11.50 -17.70
N GLY A 208 6.87 12.38 -18.29
CA GLY A 208 6.85 13.81 -17.96
C GLY A 208 6.47 14.07 -16.49
N LEU A 209 5.46 13.35 -15.98
CA LEU A 209 5.06 13.44 -14.57
C LEU A 209 6.15 12.93 -13.62
N ILE A 210 6.78 11.80 -13.95
CA ILE A 210 7.91 11.26 -13.19
C ILE A 210 9.09 12.24 -13.20
N HIS A 211 9.39 12.85 -14.35
CA HIS A 211 10.45 13.84 -14.47
C HIS A 211 10.24 15.02 -13.52
N LEU A 212 9.03 15.58 -13.45
CA LEU A 212 8.70 16.68 -12.53
C LEU A 212 8.92 16.31 -11.06
N LEU A 213 8.58 15.07 -10.66
CA LEU A 213 8.83 14.57 -9.30
C LEU A 213 10.33 14.51 -9.01
N LEU A 214 11.10 13.91 -9.91
CA LEU A 214 12.54 13.74 -9.74
C LEU A 214 13.29 15.08 -9.80
N GLU A 215 12.92 15.97 -10.73
CA GLU A 215 13.48 17.31 -10.86
C GLU A 215 13.22 18.14 -9.59
N SER A 216 12.00 18.10 -9.06
CA SER A 216 11.65 18.79 -7.82
C SER A 216 12.46 18.25 -6.63
N ALA A 217 12.59 16.93 -6.49
CA ALA A 217 13.40 16.34 -5.42
C ALA A 217 14.89 16.74 -5.55
N ALA A 218 15.46 16.61 -6.75
CA ALA A 218 16.85 16.95 -7.03
C ALA A 218 17.14 18.44 -6.81
N SER A 219 16.26 19.33 -7.29
CA SER A 219 16.40 20.78 -7.14
C SER A 219 16.32 21.25 -5.68
N ASN A 220 15.62 20.50 -4.83
CA ASN A 220 15.59 20.73 -3.38
C ASN A 220 16.76 20.03 -2.64
N GLY A 221 17.66 19.37 -3.35
CA GLY A 221 18.88 18.76 -2.79
C GLY A 221 18.72 17.35 -2.24
N ALA A 222 17.63 16.64 -2.59
CA ALA A 222 17.47 15.24 -2.21
C ALA A 222 18.50 14.34 -2.92
N GLN A 223 19.02 13.36 -2.18
CA GLN A 223 19.89 12.29 -2.69
C GLN A 223 19.08 11.06 -3.10
N CYS A 224 17.89 10.86 -2.53
CA CYS A 224 16.93 9.86 -2.93
C CYS A 224 15.49 10.30 -2.65
N ILE A 225 14.55 9.58 -3.26
CA ILE A 225 13.11 9.66 -3.04
C ILE A 225 12.65 8.32 -2.44
N ILE A 226 11.73 8.38 -1.49
CA ILE A 226 11.13 7.19 -0.86
C ILE A 226 9.62 7.29 -0.96
#